data_AF-A0A0N1H5B7-F1
#
_entry.id   AF-A0A0N1H5B7-F1
#
_cell.length_a   1.000
_cell.length_b   1.000
_cell.length_c   1.000
_cell.angle_alpha   90.00
_cell.angle_beta   90.00
_cell.angle_gamma   90.00
#
_symmetry.space_group_name_H-M   'P 1'
#
loop_
_entity.id
_entity.type
_entity.pdbx_description
1 polymer ?
#
loop_
_entity_poly.entity_id
_entity_poly.type
_entity_poly.pdbx_seq_one_letter_code
_entity_poly.pdbx_strand_id
1 'polypeptide(L)'
;MKRRRNKDLVESIELSSSPIGSVKSNPAVDPTWHSIVRQLYMSYAASPQAVFFEPSDWAQLRYVCAFISSTLYKGEYDADYPDEYKIGLDAAASAISALEDFLTTEATRRRLRVSIDPSKTVWTEPLDYWHDLATDWFLSLRQSGQSMYYQSTDIAFAVLVAEIIHRHVASGMNGKMMATITKACSLLLTTESARRLAQMELAKAADDSMDAHITSLMEEYARDI
;
A
#
# COMPACT_ATOMS: atom_id res chain seq x y z
N MET A 1 -25.51 3.28 -36.76
CA MET A 1 -24.43 2.81 -35.86
C MET A 1 -24.63 3.46 -34.48
N LYS A 2 -25.31 2.76 -33.55
CA LYS A 2 -25.66 3.30 -32.23
C LYS A 2 -24.42 3.25 -31.33
N ARG A 3 -23.75 4.40 -31.16
CA ARG A 3 -22.64 4.56 -30.20
C ARG A 3 -23.21 4.31 -28.80
N ARG A 4 -22.83 3.18 -28.19
CA ARG A 4 -23.12 2.87 -26.79
C ARG A 4 -22.40 3.94 -25.95
N ARG A 5 -23.15 4.94 -25.50
CA ARG A 5 -22.67 5.92 -24.52
C ARG A 5 -22.63 5.15 -23.20
N ASN A 6 -21.44 4.81 -22.71
CA ASN A 6 -21.31 4.27 -21.36
C ASN A 6 -21.92 5.29 -20.41
N LYS A 7 -22.87 4.84 -19.60
CA LYS A 7 -23.51 5.64 -18.56
C LYS A 7 -22.43 5.93 -17.52
N ASP A 8 -22.16 7.20 -17.25
CA ASP A 8 -21.37 7.68 -16.10
C ASP A 8 -22.12 7.50 -14.75
N LEU A 9 -23.01 6.50 -14.65
CA LEU A 9 -23.90 6.29 -13.51
C LEU A 9 -23.33 5.27 -12.51
N VAL A 10 -22.03 5.29 -12.25
CA VAL A 10 -21.52 4.60 -11.07
C VAL A 10 -21.03 5.70 -10.13
N GLU A 11 -21.88 5.98 -9.16
CA GLU A 11 -21.65 6.91 -8.06
C GLU A 11 -20.37 6.51 -7.32
N SER A 12 -19.45 7.45 -7.15
CA SER A 12 -18.29 7.28 -6.28
C SER A 12 -18.75 7.33 -4.84
N ILE A 13 -18.28 6.39 -4.02
CA ILE A 13 -18.60 6.40 -2.59
C ILE A 13 -17.54 7.23 -1.88
N GLU A 14 -17.94 8.36 -1.30
CA GLU A 14 -17.04 9.25 -0.54
C GLU A 14 -17.16 8.97 0.95
N LEU A 15 -16.00 8.78 1.60
CA LEU A 15 -15.89 8.61 3.04
C LEU A 15 -15.00 9.68 3.66
N SER A 16 -15.48 10.24 4.78
CA SER A 16 -14.62 11.05 5.63
C SER A 16 -13.57 10.19 6.29
N SER A 17 -12.37 10.74 6.47
CA SER A 17 -11.27 10.07 7.19
C SER A 17 -11.48 9.88 8.69
N SER A 18 -12.51 10.51 9.26
CA SER A 18 -12.89 10.26 10.65
C SER A 18 -13.55 8.88 10.76
N PRO A 19 -13.19 8.05 11.76
CA PRO A 19 -13.82 6.75 11.95
C PRO A 19 -15.30 6.95 12.27
N ILE A 20 -16.16 6.78 11.26
CA ILE A 20 -17.61 6.87 11.41
C ILE A 20 -18.07 5.65 12.23
N GLY A 21 -18.65 5.95 13.39
CA GLY A 21 -19.69 5.18 14.10
C GLY A 21 -19.75 3.65 13.96
N SER A 22 -19.34 2.98 15.04
CA SER A 22 -19.57 1.58 15.41
C SER A 22 -19.39 0.53 14.30
N VAL A 23 -18.14 0.07 14.13
CA VAL A 23 -17.89 -1.24 13.54
C VAL A 23 -18.69 -2.27 14.32
N LYS A 24 -19.70 -2.88 13.69
CA LYS A 24 -20.41 -4.04 14.23
C LYS A 24 -19.38 -5.15 14.39
N SER A 25 -18.91 -5.32 15.63
CA SER A 25 -18.04 -6.41 16.10
C SER A 25 -16.84 -6.70 15.19
N ASN A 26 -15.79 -5.87 15.24
CA ASN A 26 -14.47 -6.34 14.80
C ASN A 26 -13.99 -7.42 15.79
N PRO A 27 -13.73 -8.67 15.33
CA PRO A 27 -13.22 -9.71 16.20
C PRO A 27 -11.82 -9.35 16.77
N ALA A 28 -11.57 -9.58 18.07
CA ALA A 28 -10.29 -9.22 18.74
C ALA A 28 -9.02 -9.91 18.19
N VAL A 29 -8.02 -9.16 17.70
CA VAL A 29 -6.77 -9.69 17.11
C VAL A 29 -6.21 -10.92 17.85
N ASP A 30 -5.72 -11.90 17.11
CA ASP A 30 -5.05 -13.05 17.73
C ASP A 30 -3.66 -12.62 18.24
N PRO A 31 -3.38 -12.74 19.55
CA PRO A 31 -2.10 -12.32 20.12
C PRO A 31 -0.93 -13.18 19.64
N THR A 32 -1.17 -14.41 19.15
CA THR A 32 -0.11 -15.31 18.67
C THR A 32 0.28 -15.06 17.21
N TRP A 33 -0.37 -14.12 16.53
CA TRP A 33 0.03 -13.75 15.17
C TRP A 33 1.34 -12.95 15.16
N HIS A 34 2.06 -13.07 14.04
CA HIS A 34 3.24 -12.29 13.73
C HIS A 34 2.94 -10.79 13.89
N SER A 35 3.88 -10.02 14.44
CA SER A 35 3.72 -8.59 14.75
C SER A 35 3.20 -7.78 13.55
N ILE A 36 3.82 -7.97 12.39
CA ILE A 36 3.41 -7.35 11.10
C ILE A 36 1.94 -7.66 10.77
N VAL A 37 1.49 -8.90 11.00
CA VAL A 37 0.11 -9.31 10.70
C VAL A 37 -0.87 -8.74 11.73
N ARG A 38 -0.50 -8.67 13.01
CA ARG A 38 -1.30 -7.99 14.01
C ARG A 38 -1.49 -6.52 13.65
N GLN A 39 -0.42 -5.85 13.22
CA GLN A 39 -0.48 -4.47 12.75
C GLN A 39 -1.37 -4.34 11.50
N LEU A 40 -1.22 -5.24 10.53
CA LEU A 40 -2.08 -5.28 9.34
C LEU A 40 -3.55 -5.49 9.68
N TYR A 41 -3.89 -6.42 10.57
CA TYR A 41 -5.28 -6.65 10.94
C TYR A 41 -5.89 -5.45 11.66
N MET A 42 -5.14 -4.85 12.60
CA MET A 42 -5.60 -3.67 13.33
C MET A 42 -5.73 -2.44 12.45
N SER A 43 -4.94 -2.32 11.38
CA SER A 43 -5.01 -1.17 10.48
C SER A 43 -6.35 -1.09 9.76
N TYR A 44 -6.98 -2.22 9.40
CA TYR A 44 -8.34 -2.22 8.84
C TYR A 44 -9.34 -1.58 9.79
N ALA A 45 -9.31 -1.96 11.07
CA ALA A 45 -10.24 -1.43 12.06
C ALA A 45 -10.03 0.08 12.32
N ALA A 46 -8.80 0.55 12.14
CA ALA A 46 -8.45 1.97 12.25
C ALA A 46 -8.75 2.77 10.98
N SER A 47 -9.14 2.12 9.88
CA SER A 47 -9.29 2.75 8.57
C SER A 47 -10.76 2.98 8.22
N PRO A 48 -11.11 4.09 7.54
CA PRO A 48 -12.51 4.41 7.20
C PRO A 48 -13.23 3.32 6.40
N GLN A 49 -12.53 2.54 5.57
CA GLN A 49 -13.18 1.47 4.79
C GLN A 49 -13.80 0.35 5.63
N ALA A 50 -13.47 0.25 6.93
CA ALA A 50 -14.09 -0.72 7.83
C ALA A 50 -15.62 -0.60 7.88
N VAL A 51 -16.17 0.57 7.54
CA VAL A 51 -17.63 0.79 7.46
C VAL A 51 -18.31 -0.09 6.41
N PHE A 52 -17.57 -0.57 5.41
CA PHE A 52 -18.09 -1.48 4.38
C PHE A 52 -18.03 -2.95 4.78
N PHE A 53 -17.34 -3.29 5.87
CA PHE A 53 -17.12 -4.69 6.23
C PHE A 53 -18.28 -5.23 7.06
N GLU A 54 -18.87 -6.31 6.58
CA GLU A 54 -19.81 -7.13 7.30
C GLU A 54 -19.08 -8.20 8.13
N PRO A 55 -19.75 -8.88 9.07
CA PRO A 55 -19.12 -9.94 9.87
C PRO A 55 -18.44 -11.05 9.04
N SER A 56 -18.94 -11.35 7.84
CA SER A 56 -18.31 -12.30 6.91
C SER A 56 -16.97 -11.81 6.38
N ASP A 57 -16.85 -10.51 6.07
CA ASP A 57 -15.60 -9.92 5.59
C ASP A 57 -14.53 -9.96 6.67
N TRP A 58 -14.91 -9.63 7.92
CA TRP A 58 -14.02 -9.74 9.07
C TRP A 58 -13.55 -11.18 9.30
N ALA A 59 -14.45 -12.16 9.18
CA ALA A 59 -14.09 -13.57 9.33
C ALA A 59 -13.14 -14.04 8.22
N GLN A 60 -13.37 -13.64 6.97
CA GLN A 60 -12.50 -13.98 5.85
C GLN A 60 -11.14 -13.29 5.97
N LEU A 61 -11.11 -12.01 6.35
CA LEU A 61 -9.86 -11.28 6.60
C LEU A 61 -9.03 -11.95 7.70
N ARG A 62 -9.66 -12.43 8.78
CA ARG A 62 -8.96 -13.20 9.81
C ARG A 62 -8.29 -14.45 9.28
N TYR A 63 -9.01 -15.20 8.44
CA TYR A 63 -8.45 -16.38 7.79
C TYR A 63 -7.24 -16.02 6.94
N VAL A 64 -7.32 -14.95 6.15
CA VAL A 64 -6.20 -14.42 5.35
C VAL A 64 -5.03 -14.01 6.25
N CYS A 65 -5.27 -13.27 7.32
CA CYS A 65 -4.23 -12.88 8.29
C CYS A 65 -3.58 -14.09 8.96
N ALA A 66 -4.35 -15.09 9.40
CA ALA A 66 -3.80 -16.33 9.95
C ALA A 66 -2.88 -17.06 8.95
N PHE A 67 -3.29 -17.13 7.68
CA PHE A 67 -2.47 -17.69 6.62
C PHE A 67 -1.15 -16.92 6.45
N ILE A 68 -1.20 -15.59 6.36
CA ILE A 68 0.00 -14.73 6.23
C ILE A 68 0.91 -14.91 7.46
N SER A 69 0.34 -14.90 8.67
CA SER A 69 1.10 -15.09 9.91
C SER A 69 1.83 -16.42 9.92
N SER A 70 1.17 -17.50 9.53
CA SER A 70 1.81 -18.82 9.46
C SER A 70 2.96 -18.85 8.47
N THR A 71 2.84 -18.08 7.37
CA THR A 71 3.86 -17.99 6.32
C THR A 71 5.09 -17.23 6.80
N LEU A 72 4.90 -16.17 7.60
CA LEU A 72 6.01 -15.43 8.20
C LEU A 72 6.76 -16.26 9.26
N TYR A 73 6.03 -17.03 10.09
CA TYR A 73 6.62 -17.90 11.12
C TYR A 73 7.30 -19.16 10.61
N LYS A 74 6.85 -19.73 9.48
CA LYS A 74 7.58 -20.84 8.82
C LYS A 74 9.03 -20.50 8.53
N GLY A 75 9.35 -19.20 8.53
CA GLY A 75 10.69 -18.67 8.43
C GLY A 75 11.44 -18.41 9.74
N GLU A 76 11.03 -18.93 10.88
CA GLU A 76 11.64 -18.57 12.18
C GLU A 76 12.21 -19.79 12.94
N TYR A 77 12.08 -21.02 12.42
CA TYR A 77 12.23 -22.27 13.20
C TYR A 77 13.50 -23.11 12.96
N ASP A 78 14.34 -22.73 12.02
CA ASP A 78 15.70 -23.26 11.77
C ASP A 78 16.77 -22.40 12.50
N ALA A 79 17.04 -22.77 13.75
CA ALA A 79 17.89 -22.01 14.67
C ALA A 79 19.35 -21.81 14.19
N ASP A 80 19.77 -22.55 13.17
CA ASP A 80 21.15 -22.53 12.67
C ASP A 80 21.37 -21.46 11.58
N TYR A 81 20.32 -20.92 10.94
CA TYR A 81 20.42 -19.93 9.85
C TYR A 81 19.30 -18.87 9.88
N PRO A 82 19.39 -17.84 10.74
CA PRO A 82 18.36 -16.81 10.91
C PRO A 82 18.04 -15.98 9.64
N ASP A 83 18.99 -15.88 8.69
CA ASP A 83 18.93 -14.93 7.56
C ASP A 83 18.38 -15.53 6.24
N GLU A 84 18.02 -16.82 6.20
CA GLU A 84 17.72 -17.53 4.93
C GLU A 84 16.24 -17.82 4.65
N TYR A 85 15.30 -17.23 5.39
CA TYR A 85 13.91 -17.66 5.28
C TYR A 85 13.09 -16.91 4.25
N LYS A 86 13.14 -17.43 3.03
CA LYS A 86 12.26 -17.02 1.95
C LYS A 86 10.80 -17.30 2.28
N ILE A 87 9.96 -16.32 2.02
CA ILE A 87 8.52 -16.55 1.90
C ILE A 87 8.28 -17.32 0.60
N GLY A 88 7.60 -18.46 0.67
CA GLY A 88 7.25 -19.24 -0.52
C GLY A 88 6.49 -18.41 -1.54
N LEU A 89 6.86 -18.52 -2.83
CA LEU A 89 6.28 -17.73 -3.92
C LEU A 89 4.75 -17.75 -3.94
N ASP A 90 4.18 -18.95 -3.94
CA ASP A 90 2.72 -19.11 -4.03
C ASP A 90 2.03 -18.53 -2.81
N ALA A 91 2.70 -18.55 -1.65
CA ALA A 91 2.17 -17.96 -0.43
C ALA A 91 2.17 -16.43 -0.49
N ALA A 92 3.27 -15.80 -0.94
CA ALA A 92 3.32 -14.35 -1.15
C ALA A 92 2.28 -13.90 -2.19
N ALA A 93 2.21 -14.58 -3.34
CA ALA A 93 1.28 -14.24 -4.41
C ALA A 93 -0.19 -14.39 -3.97
N SER A 94 -0.50 -15.44 -3.20
CA SER A 94 -1.84 -15.67 -2.65
C SER A 94 -2.20 -14.63 -1.59
N ALA A 95 -1.26 -14.28 -0.70
CA ALA A 95 -1.46 -13.25 0.30
C ALA A 95 -1.75 -11.88 -0.33
N ILE A 96 -0.94 -11.45 -1.29
CA ILE A 96 -1.13 -10.17 -2.00
C ILE A 96 -2.48 -10.14 -2.72
N SER A 97 -2.81 -11.22 -3.43
CA SER A 97 -4.07 -11.30 -4.18
C SER A 97 -5.28 -11.30 -3.26
N ALA A 98 -5.23 -12.01 -2.12
CA ALA A 98 -6.32 -12.01 -1.15
C ALA A 98 -6.53 -10.62 -0.52
N LEU A 99 -5.46 -9.88 -0.23
CA LEU A 99 -5.55 -8.53 0.34
C LEU A 99 -6.12 -7.50 -0.66
N GLU A 100 -6.03 -7.72 -1.97
CA GLU A 100 -6.69 -6.86 -2.94
C GLU A 100 -8.21 -6.84 -2.74
N ASP A 101 -8.83 -7.94 -2.30
CA ASP A 101 -10.29 -8.00 -2.15
C ASP A 101 -10.83 -7.18 -0.95
N PHE A 102 -9.94 -6.67 -0.09
CA PHE A 102 -10.31 -5.97 1.16
C PHE A 102 -10.09 -4.45 1.13
N LEU A 103 -9.99 -3.83 -0.06
CA LEU A 103 -9.75 -2.39 -0.17
C LEU A 103 -8.46 -1.92 0.54
N THR A 104 -7.48 -2.84 0.67
CA THR A 104 -6.26 -2.62 1.46
C THR A 104 -5.46 -1.42 0.97
N THR A 105 -5.38 -1.27 -0.34
CA THR A 105 -4.55 -0.24 -0.97
C THR A 105 -5.37 0.79 -1.74
N GLU A 106 -4.79 1.96 -1.92
CA GLU A 106 -5.35 3.07 -2.66
C GLU A 106 -5.65 2.70 -4.11
N ALA A 107 -4.79 1.90 -4.74
CA ALA A 107 -5.07 1.39 -6.07
C ALA A 107 -6.37 0.58 -6.13
N THR A 108 -6.62 -0.26 -5.12
CA THR A 108 -7.82 -1.09 -5.07
C THR A 108 -9.06 -0.25 -4.81
N ARG A 109 -8.99 0.68 -3.85
CA ARG A 109 -10.07 1.62 -3.57
C ARG A 109 -10.47 2.41 -4.82
N ARG A 110 -9.50 2.97 -5.54
CA ARG A 110 -9.74 3.68 -6.81
C ARG A 110 -10.36 2.82 -7.89
N ARG A 111 -9.88 1.58 -8.07
CA ARG A 111 -10.46 0.62 -9.03
C ARG A 111 -11.93 0.31 -8.72
N LEU A 112 -12.27 0.25 -7.44
CA LEU A 112 -13.63 0.02 -6.95
C LEU A 112 -14.41 1.33 -6.73
N ARG A 113 -13.85 2.48 -7.12
CA ARG A 113 -14.46 3.82 -7.02
C ARG A 113 -14.88 4.19 -5.59
N VAL A 114 -14.13 3.67 -4.62
CA VAL A 114 -14.19 4.09 -3.22
C VAL A 114 -13.19 5.21 -3.05
N SER A 115 -13.68 6.38 -2.65
CA SER A 115 -12.86 7.54 -2.32
C SER A 115 -12.85 7.72 -0.81
N ILE A 116 -11.67 7.87 -0.24
CA ILE A 116 -11.49 8.22 1.16
C ILE A 116 -10.75 9.54 1.19
N ASP A 117 -11.27 10.50 1.95
CA ASP A 117 -10.62 11.79 2.09
C ASP A 117 -9.19 11.63 2.59
N PRO A 118 -8.21 12.29 1.95
CA PRO A 118 -6.85 12.37 2.45
C PRO A 118 -6.83 12.76 3.92
N SER A 119 -6.07 12.04 4.71
CA SER A 119 -5.86 12.36 6.12
C SER A 119 -4.44 12.11 6.54
N LYS A 120 -4.05 12.74 7.65
CA LYS A 120 -2.72 12.54 8.19
C LYS A 120 -2.62 11.15 8.79
N THR A 121 -2.11 10.21 8.01
CA THR A 121 -1.83 8.85 8.47
C THR A 121 -0.49 8.79 9.20
N VAL A 122 -0.46 8.05 10.31
CA VAL A 122 0.77 7.81 11.07
C VAL A 122 1.58 6.72 10.37
N TRP A 123 2.80 7.06 9.95
CA TRP A 123 3.76 6.10 9.43
C TRP A 123 4.43 5.36 10.58
N THR A 124 4.59 4.04 10.42
CA THR A 124 5.50 3.28 11.26
C THR A 124 6.93 3.52 10.81
N GLU A 125 7.87 3.40 11.73
CA GLU A 125 9.28 3.36 11.37
C GLU A 125 9.63 2.00 10.75
N PRO A 126 10.64 1.94 9.85
CA PRO A 126 11.18 0.70 9.31
C PRO A 126 11.63 -0.24 10.44
N LEU A 127 11.65 -1.54 10.17
CA LEU A 127 12.18 -2.51 11.13
C LEU A 127 13.71 -2.53 11.05
N ASP A 128 14.38 -2.47 12.21
CA ASP A 128 15.83 -2.31 12.30
C ASP A 128 16.63 -3.44 11.62
N TYR A 129 16.03 -4.61 11.45
CA TYR A 129 16.66 -5.77 10.81
C TYR A 129 16.49 -5.80 9.29
N TRP A 130 15.71 -4.88 8.71
CA TRP A 130 15.51 -4.88 7.26
C TRP A 130 16.78 -4.56 6.51
N HIS A 131 16.89 -5.16 5.33
CA HIS A 131 17.96 -4.86 4.39
C HIS A 131 17.79 -3.41 3.90
N ASP A 132 18.88 -2.67 3.72
CA ASP A 132 18.89 -1.26 3.30
C ASP A 132 17.94 -0.97 2.14
N LEU A 133 18.00 -1.77 1.06
CA LEU A 133 17.09 -1.66 -0.07
C LEU A 133 15.59 -1.71 0.30
N ALA A 134 15.20 -2.58 1.24
CA ALA A 134 13.81 -2.67 1.71
C ALA A 134 13.42 -1.43 2.54
N THR A 135 14.34 -0.97 3.39
CA THR A 135 14.21 0.25 4.20
C THR A 135 14.05 1.48 3.30
N ASP A 136 14.96 1.67 2.35
CA ASP A 136 14.94 2.77 1.38
C ASP A 136 13.67 2.74 0.53
N TRP A 137 13.27 1.56 0.05
CA TRP A 137 12.02 1.40 -0.69
C TRP A 137 10.82 1.84 0.15
N PHE A 138 10.72 1.38 1.40
CA PHE A 138 9.61 1.74 2.28
C PHE A 138 9.59 3.25 2.60
N LEU A 139 10.74 3.83 2.91
CA LEU A 139 10.88 5.27 3.17
C LEU A 139 10.57 6.11 1.92
N SER A 140 10.88 5.62 0.73
CA SER A 140 10.54 6.31 -0.52
C SER A 140 9.03 6.49 -0.70
N LEU A 141 8.23 5.52 -0.22
CA LEU A 141 6.77 5.65 -0.25
C LEU A 141 6.31 6.84 0.59
N ARG A 142 6.86 6.99 1.80
CA ARG A 142 6.55 8.08 2.74
C ARG A 142 6.84 9.46 2.15
N GLN A 143 7.87 9.58 1.32
CA GLN A 143 8.28 10.83 0.69
C GLN A 143 7.51 11.14 -0.60
N SER A 144 6.87 10.13 -1.19
CA SER A 144 6.24 10.28 -2.50
C SER A 144 4.87 10.94 -2.41
N GLY A 145 4.48 11.70 -3.44
CA GLY A 145 3.20 12.43 -3.46
C GLY A 145 1.96 11.55 -3.28
N GLN A 146 1.98 10.28 -3.67
CA GLN A 146 0.83 9.39 -3.48
C GLN A 146 0.56 9.05 -2.01
N SER A 147 1.55 9.20 -1.12
CA SER A 147 1.40 8.93 0.32
C SER A 147 0.29 9.76 0.98
N MET A 148 -0.05 10.93 0.42
CA MET A 148 -1.13 11.77 0.95
C MET A 148 -2.50 11.07 0.91
N TYR A 149 -2.66 10.06 0.06
CA TYR A 149 -3.91 9.28 -0.08
C TYR A 149 -3.87 7.96 0.70
N TYR A 150 -2.70 7.59 1.26
CA TYR A 150 -2.56 6.33 1.97
C TYR A 150 -3.32 6.34 3.28
N GLN A 151 -4.04 5.25 3.54
CA GLN A 151 -4.63 4.95 4.83
C GLN A 151 -3.69 4.05 5.64
N SER A 152 -4.06 3.77 6.88
CA SER A 152 -3.30 2.86 7.75
C SER A 152 -3.11 1.47 7.13
N THR A 153 -4.08 1.01 6.33
CA THR A 153 -3.99 -0.27 5.61
C THR A 153 -2.94 -0.28 4.51
N ASP A 154 -2.76 0.83 3.80
CA ASP A 154 -1.70 0.97 2.79
C ASP A 154 -0.31 0.87 3.42
N ILE A 155 -0.13 1.56 4.56
CA ILE A 155 1.14 1.56 5.29
C ILE A 155 1.43 0.16 5.84
N ALA A 156 0.43 -0.51 6.43
CA ALA A 156 0.62 -1.87 6.93
C ALA A 156 0.87 -2.88 5.80
N PHE A 157 0.24 -2.71 4.64
CA PHE A 157 0.54 -3.48 3.45
C PHE A 157 1.97 -3.22 2.96
N ALA A 158 2.43 -1.97 2.97
CA ALA A 158 3.80 -1.62 2.62
C ALA A 158 4.82 -2.27 3.58
N VAL A 159 4.54 -2.35 4.88
CA VAL A 159 5.39 -3.09 5.85
C VAL A 159 5.49 -4.57 5.47
N LEU A 160 4.37 -5.21 5.13
CA LEU A 160 4.37 -6.61 4.67
C LEU A 160 5.20 -6.78 3.38
N VAL A 161 5.10 -5.86 2.44
CA VAL A 161 5.87 -5.91 1.19
C VAL A 161 7.36 -5.68 1.44
N ALA A 162 7.73 -4.74 2.32
CA ALA A 162 9.11 -4.51 2.72
C ALA A 162 9.73 -5.76 3.37
N GLU A 163 8.98 -6.46 4.23
CA GLU A 163 9.39 -7.75 4.80
C GLU A 163 9.63 -8.81 3.71
N ILE A 164 8.74 -8.91 2.71
CA ILE A 164 8.92 -9.81 1.56
C ILE A 164 10.18 -9.43 0.76
N ILE A 165 10.42 -8.15 0.53
CA ILE A 165 11.61 -7.65 -0.17
C ILE A 165 12.87 -8.01 0.62
N HIS A 166 12.92 -7.67 1.91
CA HIS A 166 14.05 -7.97 2.80
C HIS A 166 14.44 -9.45 2.74
N ARG A 167 13.48 -10.36 2.96
CA ARG A 167 13.72 -11.81 2.95
C ARG A 167 14.25 -12.35 1.62
N HIS A 168 13.91 -11.71 0.49
CA HIS A 168 14.32 -12.17 -0.84
C HIS A 168 15.55 -11.48 -1.40
N VAL A 169 15.83 -10.25 -0.99
CA VAL A 169 17.06 -9.55 -1.36
C VAL A 169 18.23 -10.18 -0.62
N ALA A 170 18.06 -10.49 0.67
CA ALA A 170 19.11 -11.12 1.49
C ALA A 170 19.49 -12.53 0.98
N SER A 171 18.52 -13.30 0.49
CA SER A 171 18.69 -14.73 0.18
C SER A 171 18.65 -15.07 -1.33
N GLY A 172 18.48 -14.07 -2.20
CA GLY A 172 18.42 -14.21 -3.65
C GLY A 172 17.01 -14.25 -4.23
N MET A 173 16.75 -13.34 -5.18
CA MET A 173 15.43 -13.09 -5.78
C MET A 173 15.25 -13.83 -7.11
N ASN A 174 14.18 -14.63 -7.21
CA ASN A 174 13.79 -15.22 -8.50
C ASN A 174 12.82 -14.32 -9.28
N GLY A 175 12.77 -14.47 -10.60
CA GLY A 175 11.95 -13.61 -11.47
C GLY A 175 10.44 -13.67 -11.18
N LYS A 176 9.92 -14.80 -10.71
CA LYS A 176 8.49 -14.93 -10.36
C LYS A 176 8.15 -14.18 -9.06
N MET A 177 9.05 -14.21 -8.08
CA MET A 177 8.94 -13.41 -6.86
C MET A 177 9.06 -11.93 -7.20
N MET A 178 9.99 -11.55 -8.08
CA MET A 178 10.09 -10.17 -8.56
C MET A 178 8.78 -9.69 -9.22
N ALA A 179 8.12 -10.52 -10.02
CA ALA A 179 6.81 -10.18 -10.60
C ALA A 179 5.74 -9.99 -9.50
N THR A 180 5.77 -10.82 -8.46
CA THR A 180 4.85 -10.72 -7.31
C THR A 180 5.07 -9.45 -6.51
N ILE A 181 6.33 -9.09 -6.21
CA ILE A 181 6.70 -7.82 -5.56
C ILE A 181 6.31 -6.64 -6.45
N THR A 182 6.59 -6.68 -7.75
CA THR A 182 6.22 -5.62 -8.70
C THR A 182 4.71 -5.39 -8.76
N LYS A 183 3.91 -6.47 -8.65
CA LYS A 183 2.45 -6.38 -8.51
C LYS A 183 2.07 -5.64 -7.22
N ALA A 184 2.66 -6.00 -6.08
CA ALA A 184 2.40 -5.34 -4.81
C ALA A 184 2.81 -3.84 -4.83
N CYS A 185 3.95 -3.52 -5.40
CA CYS A 185 4.38 -2.14 -5.64
C CYS A 185 3.39 -1.36 -6.53
N SER A 186 2.81 -2.01 -7.54
CA SER A 186 1.79 -1.39 -8.39
C SER A 186 0.49 -1.12 -7.62
N LEU A 187 0.12 -1.96 -6.64
CA LEU A 187 -1.01 -1.71 -5.75
C LEU A 187 -0.76 -0.53 -4.80
N LEU A 188 0.51 -0.24 -4.51
CA LEU A 188 0.98 0.95 -3.80
C LEU A 188 1.34 2.09 -4.77
N LEU A 189 0.91 2.06 -6.03
CA LEU A 189 1.01 3.20 -6.95
C LEU A 189 2.43 3.79 -7.09
N THR A 190 3.47 2.95 -6.94
CA THR A 190 4.87 3.41 -6.93
C THR A 190 5.34 3.91 -8.28
N THR A 191 4.71 3.46 -9.37
CA THR A 191 5.05 3.84 -10.75
C THR A 191 4.00 4.75 -11.36
N GLU A 192 4.44 5.56 -12.33
CA GLU A 192 3.55 6.44 -13.10
C GLU A 192 2.49 5.66 -13.88
N SER A 193 2.86 4.50 -14.41
CA SER A 193 1.93 3.59 -15.06
C SER A 193 0.82 3.14 -14.09
N ALA A 194 1.19 2.71 -12.88
CA ALA A 194 0.23 2.27 -11.87
C ALA A 194 -0.73 3.41 -11.45
N ARG A 195 -0.22 4.63 -11.28
CA ARG A 195 -1.05 5.82 -11.00
C ARG A 195 -2.04 6.12 -12.12
N ARG A 196 -1.61 6.10 -13.38
CA ARG A 196 -2.50 6.32 -14.53
C ARG A 196 -3.57 5.25 -14.66
N LEU A 197 -3.21 3.98 -14.42
CA LEU A 197 -4.19 2.88 -14.39
C LEU A 197 -5.22 3.05 -13.27
N ALA A 198 -4.80 3.59 -12.12
CA ALA A 198 -5.70 3.95 -11.02
C ALA A 198 -6.40 5.31 -11.20
N GLN A 199 -6.23 5.97 -12.36
CA GLN A 199 -6.78 7.31 -12.63
C GLN A 199 -6.40 8.32 -11.54
N MET A 200 -5.17 8.22 -11.06
CA MET A 200 -4.61 9.11 -10.05
C MET A 200 -3.74 10.17 -10.72
N GLU A 201 -4.12 11.42 -10.51
CA GLU A 201 -3.32 12.57 -10.89
C GLU A 201 -2.57 13.07 -9.66
N LEU A 202 -1.23 13.07 -9.76
CA LEU A 202 -0.40 13.77 -8.80
C LEU A 202 -0.20 15.20 -9.29
N ALA A 203 -0.38 16.17 -8.40
CA ALA A 203 0.13 17.51 -8.64
C ALA A 203 1.64 17.36 -8.88
N LYS A 204 2.13 17.77 -10.04
CA LYS A 204 3.56 17.94 -10.23
C LYS A 204 3.98 19.02 -9.24
N ALA A 205 5.04 18.77 -8.48
CA ALA A 205 5.72 19.87 -7.82
C ALA A 205 5.96 20.93 -8.90
N ALA A 206 5.49 22.16 -8.65
CA ALA A 206 5.91 23.28 -9.45
C ALA A 206 7.44 23.22 -9.45
N ASP A 207 8.03 23.11 -10.63
CA ASP A 207 9.47 23.18 -10.74
C ASP A 207 9.83 24.65 -10.53
N ASP A 208 9.91 25.06 -9.27
CA ASP A 208 10.25 26.42 -8.87
C ASP A 208 11.61 26.82 -9.47
N SER A 209 12.45 25.84 -9.87
CA SER A 209 13.71 26.09 -10.58
C SER A 209 13.49 26.58 -12.01
N MET A 210 12.46 26.09 -12.70
CA MET A 210 12.14 26.47 -14.08
C MET A 210 11.46 27.84 -14.10
N ASP A 211 10.59 28.12 -13.13
CA ASP A 211 9.98 29.44 -12.95
C ASP A 211 11.01 30.48 -12.49
N ALA A 212 11.94 30.12 -11.61
CA ALA A 212 13.07 30.99 -11.25
C ALA A 212 14.01 31.24 -12.43
N HIS A 213 14.28 30.24 -13.26
CA HIS A 213 15.11 30.38 -14.45
C HIS A 213 14.44 31.29 -15.51
N ILE A 214 13.14 31.10 -15.77
CA ILE A 214 12.37 31.96 -16.68
C ILE A 214 12.32 33.40 -16.16
N THR A 215 12.11 33.58 -14.85
CA THR A 215 12.13 34.91 -14.20
C THR A 215 13.49 35.57 -14.36
N SER A 216 14.59 34.83 -14.15
CA SER A 216 15.96 35.34 -14.34
C SER A 216 16.24 35.75 -15.79
N LEU A 217 15.75 34.98 -16.78
CA LEU A 217 15.86 35.30 -18.20
C LEU A 217 15.07 36.57 -18.57
N MET A 218 13.87 36.72 -18.01
CA MET A 218 13.04 37.90 -18.25
C MET A 218 13.66 39.17 -17.65
N GLU A 219 14.29 39.06 -16.47
CA GLU A 219 15.02 40.15 -15.82
C GLU A 219 16.32 40.53 -16.55
N GLU A 220 16.96 39.58 -17.23
CA GLU A 220 18.11 39.83 -18.09
C GLU A 220 17.69 40.55 -19.37
N TYR A 221 16.65 40.07 -20.07
CA TYR A 221 16.09 40.75 -21.25
C TYR A 221 15.57 42.16 -20.95
N ALA A 222 15.00 42.39 -19.77
CA ALA A 222 14.51 43.71 -19.37
C ALA A 222 15.64 44.72 -19.06
N ARG A 223 16.88 44.25 -18.86
CA ARG A 223 18.06 45.11 -18.64
C ARG A 223 18.78 45.50 -19.94
N ASP A 224 18.52 44.78 -21.03
CA ASP A 224 19.14 45.00 -22.35
C ASP A 224 18.27 45.84 -23.30
N ILE A 225 17.20 46.47 -22.80
CA ILE A 225 16.34 47.47 -23.49
C ILE A 225 16.48 48.82 -22.79
#